data_AF-A0A7C7SHR4-F1
#
_entry.id   AF-A0A7C7SHR4-F1
#
_cell.length_a   1.000
_cell.length_b   1.000
_cell.length_c   1.000
_cell.angle_alpha   90.00
_cell.angle_beta   90.00
_cell.angle_gamma   90.00
#
_symmetry.space_group_name_H-M   'P 1'
#
loop_
_entity.id
_entity.type
_entity.pdbx_description
1 polymer ?
#
loop_
_entity_poly.entity_id
_entity_poly.type
_entity_poly.pdbx_seq_one_letter_code
_entity_poly.pdbx_strand_id
1 'polypeptide(L)' 'MTVHRIEQSINGRTYQIEAMLVDPERWRAYLVSTAGGSTALMPFYGTTAEQAVQQLTNWLTLAHQPPTFPV' A
#
# COMPACT_ATOMS: atom_id res chain seq x y z
N MET A 1 9.63 10.20 -14.04
CA MET A 1 9.10 9.87 -12.71
C MET A 1 9.29 8.38 -12.51
N THR A 2 10.02 7.97 -11.48
CA THR A 2 10.28 6.56 -11.20
C THR A 2 9.08 6.00 -10.44
N VAL A 3 8.44 4.97 -11.01
CA VAL A 3 7.30 4.27 -10.41
C VAL A 3 7.65 2.80 -10.28
N HIS A 4 7.53 2.27 -9.06
CA HIS A 4 7.68 0.86 -8.75
C HIS A 4 6.30 0.27 -8.52
N ARG A 5 5.91 -0.70 -9.36
CA ARG A 5 4.64 -1.41 -9.26
C ARG A 5 4.88 -2.78 -8.66
N ILE A 6 4.14 -3.10 -7.61
CA ILE A 6 4.29 -4.32 -6.83
C ILE A 6 2.91 -4.92 -6.63
N GLU A 7 2.80 -6.23 -6.83
CA GLU A 7 1.58 -6.97 -6.56
C GLU A 7 1.74 -7.71 -5.23
N GLN A 8 0.86 -7.43 -4.28
CA GLN A 8 0.91 -8.01 -2.95
C GLN A 8 -0.41 -8.73 -2.64
N SER A 9 -0.32 -10.03 -2.38
CA SER A 9 -1.46 -10.82 -1.91
C SER A 9 -1.54 -10.77 -0.39
N ILE A 10 -2.61 -10.20 0.16
CA ILE A 10 -2.85 -10.06 1.62
C ILE A 10 -4.22 -10.69 1.93
N ASN A 11 -4.26 -11.66 2.85
CA ASN A 11 -5.50 -12.34 3.27
C ASN A 11 -6.36 -12.86 2.09
N GLY A 12 -5.72 -13.37 1.03
CA GLY A 12 -6.40 -13.88 -0.17
C GLY A 12 -6.91 -12.81 -1.14
N ARG A 13 -6.66 -11.52 -0.87
CA ARG A 13 -6.92 -10.41 -1.78
C ARG A 13 -5.62 -9.91 -2.41
N THR A 14 -5.60 -9.80 -3.74
CA THR A 14 -4.47 -9.24 -4.47
C THR A 14 -4.61 -7.72 -4.53
N TYR A 15 -3.60 -7.04 -4.03
CA TYR A 15 -3.48 -5.58 -4.02
C TYR A 15 -2.37 -5.16 -4.96
N GLN A 16 -2.65 -4.23 -5.87
CA GLN A 16 -1.61 -3.60 -6.67
C GLN A 16 -1.15 -2.34 -5.95
N ILE A 17 0.12 -2.28 -5.57
CA ILE A 17 0.76 -1.13 -4.91
C ILE A 17 1.65 -0.43 -5.93
N GLU A 18 1.55 0.88 -6.01
CA GLU A 18 2.48 1.72 -6.75
C GLU A 18 3.23 2.65 -5.80
N ALA A 19 4.55 2.67 -5.91
CA ALA A 19 5.42 3.61 -5.21
C ALA A 19 6.08 4.55 -6.21
N MET A 20 5.86 5.85 -6.05
CA MET A 20 6.43 6.89 -6.92
C MET A 20 7.30 7.87 -6.15
N LEU A 21 8.41 8.28 -6.76
CA LEU A 21 9.25 9.34 -6.23
C LEU A 21 8.55 10.69 -6.42
N VAL A 22 8.24 11.39 -5.32
CA VAL A 22 7.58 12.70 -5.33
C VAL A 22 8.53 13.85 -5.00
N ASP A 23 9.56 13.58 -4.19
CA ASP A 23 10.68 14.49 -3.90
C ASP A 23 11.98 13.69 -3.83
N PRO A 24 13.18 14.31 -3.88
CA PRO A 24 14.47 13.60 -3.85
C PRO A 24 14.63 12.62 -2.68
N GLU A 25 13.98 12.90 -1.54
CA GLU A 25 14.00 12.06 -0.34
C GLU A 25 12.59 11.60 0.07
N ARG A 26 11.63 11.64 -0.85
CA ARG A 26 10.24 11.27 -0.56
C ARG A 26 9.65 10.40 -1.65
N TRP A 27 9.26 9.22 -1.22
CA TRP A 27 8.48 8.27 -1.98
C TRP A 27 7.06 8.24 -1.46
N ARG A 28 6.11 8.05 -2.37
CA ARG A 28 4.69 7.92 -2.08
C ARG A 28 4.22 6.56 -2.56
N ALA A 29 3.73 5.72 -1.67
CA ALA A 29 3.07 4.46 -1.98
C ALA A 29 1.55 4.60 -1.89
N TYR A 30 0.83 4.05 -2.87
CA TYR A 30 -0.63 4.03 -2.89
C TYR A 30 -1.13 2.74 -3.55
N LEU A 31 -2.37 2.37 -3.23
CA LEU A 31 -3.03 1.25 -3.88
C LEU A 31 -3.65 1.67 -5.21
N VAL A 32 -3.41 0.85 -6.22
CA VAL A 32 -4.06 0.90 -7.52
C VAL A 32 -5.23 -0.07 -7.47
N SER A 33 -6.43 0.48 -7.38
CA SER A 33 -7.64 -0.32 -7.55
C SER A 33 -7.83 -0.61 -9.04
N THR A 34 -7.80 -1.89 -9.42
CA THR A 34 -8.05 -2.35 -10.79
C THR A 34 -9.51 -2.20 -11.22
N ALA A 35 -10.42 -1.90 -10.28
CA ALA A 35 -11.86 -1.94 -10.48
C ALA A 35 -12.58 -0.59 -10.30
N GLY A 36 -11.91 0.56 -10.50
CA GLY A 36 -12.53 1.89 -10.51
C GLY A 36 -13.21 2.33 -9.20
N GLY A 37 -13.29 1.47 -8.19
CA GLY A 37 -13.79 1.78 -6.87
C GLY A 37 -12.76 2.65 -6.14
N SER A 38 -13.21 3.84 -5.76
CA SER A 38 -12.44 4.81 -4.96
C SER A 38 -12.14 4.25 -3.57
N THR A 39 -11.19 3.32 -3.48
CA THR A 39 -10.47 3.11 -2.22
C THR A 39 -9.43 4.22 -2.17
N ALA A 40 -9.87 5.43 -1.81
CA ALA A 40 -9.02 6.55 -1.44
C ALA A 40 -8.31 6.19 -0.14
N LEU A 41 -7.40 5.23 -0.22
CA LEU A 41 -6.51 4.87 0.86
C LEU A 41 -5.44 5.94 0.88
N MET A 42 -5.30 6.56 2.05
CA MET A 42 -4.30 7.60 2.24
C MET A 42 -2.95 7.08 1.73
N PRO A 43 -2.23 7.86 0.91
CA PRO A 43 -0.92 7.45 0.46
C PRO A 43 0.06 7.45 1.64
N PHE A 44 0.91 6.43 1.69
CA PHE A 44 1.99 6.35 2.66
C PHE A 44 3.26 6.96 2.08
N TYR A 45 4.06 7.57 2.95
CA TYR A 45 5.31 8.21 2.55
C TYR A 45 6.50 7.56 3.24
N GLY A 46 7.60 7.45 2.50
CA GLY A 46 8.86 6.92 3.01
C GLY A 46 10.05 7.61 2.35
N THR A 47 11.23 7.49 2.96
CA THR A 47 12.48 7.99 2.35
C THR A 47 12.95 7.11 1.19
N THR A 48 12.46 5.86 1.11
CA THR A 48 12.66 4.95 -0.03
C THR A 48 11.34 4.36 -0.52
N ALA A 49 11.33 3.85 -1.76
CA ALA A 49 10.19 3.15 -2.34
C ALA A 49 9.76 1.97 -1.45
N GLU A 50 10.73 1.18 -0.99
CA GLU A 50 10.50 0.01 -0.14
C GLU A 50 9.87 0.39 1.20
N GLN A 51 10.33 1.46 1.85
CA GLN A 51 9.74 1.91 3.11
C GLN A 51 8.30 2.36 2.95
N ALA A 52 8.00 3.12 1.88
CA ALA A 52 6.64 3.56 1.60
C ALA A 52 5.71 2.36 1.36
N VAL A 53 6.18 1.36 0.60
CA VAL A 53 5.44 0.11 0.33
C VAL A 53 5.23 -0.68 1.62
N GLN A 54 6.27 -0.85 2.44
CA GLN A 54 6.18 -1.58 3.72
C GLN A 54 5.15 -0.98 4.66
N GLN A 55 5.11 0.36 4.79
CA GLN A 55 4.11 1.02 5.64
C GLN A 55 2.68 0.75 5.14
N LEU A 56 2.46 0.83 3.83
CA LEU A 56 1.16 0.54 3.22
C LEU A 56 0.76 -0.93 3.41
N THR A 57 1.68 -1.88 3.17
CA THR A 57 1.44 -3.31 3.35
C THR A 57 1.14 -3.68 4.81
N ASN A 58 1.86 -3.08 5.76
CA ASN A 58 1.60 -3.28 7.19
C ASN A 58 0.22 -2.77 7.57
N TRP A 59 -0.13 -1.56 7.12
CA TRP A 59 -1.46 -0.99 7.35
C TRP A 59 -2.57 -1.87 6.76
N LEU A 60 -2.40 -2.37 5.52
CA LEU A 60 -3.35 -3.29 4.89
C LEU A 60 -3.50 -4.59 5.67
N THR A 61 -2.39 -5.14 6.14
CA THR A 61 -2.40 -6.36 6.95
C THR A 61 -3.21 -6.16 8.23
N LEU A 62 -3.03 -5.02 8.92
CA LEU A 62 -3.79 -4.65 10.10
C LEU A 62 -5.26 -4.38 9.80
N ALA A 63 -5.57 -3.65 8.73
CA ALA A 63 -6.94 -3.31 8.31
C ALA A 63 -7.74 -4.55 7.87
N HIS A 64 -7.06 -5.58 7.38
CA HIS A 64 -7.66 -6.85 6.97
C HIS A 64 -7.53 -7.96 8.02
N GLN A 65 -6.97 -7.68 9.21
CA GLN A 65 -7.10 -8.61 10.32
C GLN A 65 -8.57 -8.63 10.76
N PRO A 66 -9.23 -9.81 10.77
CA PRO A 66 -10.52 -9.92 11.43
C PRO A 66 -10.32 -9.53 12.90
N PRO A 67 -11.28 -8.83 13.53
CA PRO A 67 -11.23 -8.64 14.96
C PRO A 67 -11.21 -10.03 15.59
N THR A 68 -10.06 -10.41 16.14
CA THR A 68 -9.95 -11.58 17.02
C THR A 68 -10.70 -11.22 18.29
N PHE A 69 -12.03 -11.36 18.26
CA PHE A 69 -12.81 -11.47 19.47
C PHE A 69 -12.45 -12.83 20.09
N PRO A 70 -11.82 -12.88 21.28
CA PRO A 70 -11.72 -14.14 22.00
C PRO A 70 -13.15 -14.58 22.37
N VAL A 71 -13.49 -15.82 22.00
CA VAL A 71 -14.75 -16.49 22.38
C VAL A 71 -14.66 -17.06 23.78
#